data_AF-A0A916MKB0-F1
#
_entry.id   AF-A0A916MKB0-F1
#
_cell.length_a   1.000
_cell.length_b   1.000
_cell.length_c   1.000
_cell.angle_alpha   90.00
_cell.angle_beta   90.00
_cell.angle_gamma   90.00
#
_symmetry.space_group_name_H-M   'P 1'
#
loop_
_entity.id
_entity.type
_entity.pdbx_description
1 polymer ?
#
loop_
_entity_poly.entity_id
_entity_poly.type
_entity_poly.pdbx_seq_one_letter_code
_entity_poly.pdbx_strand_id
1 'polypeptide(L)'
;MAREQKLALGYSELYAQGLQMGQALRNIVLDPTNPKAYDNLKAARESYEQTYDELSIVAVDTSFDASTKALAEPRANQAAAQDEVLALAKADQAAAIAALNTKETPAWRVLRAEVMRLGETARKQAAEAQASALQDASRTIAIAISLAAVAALSGGAFLWSSQGTVRRELGGEPKEAGVILRRIAAGDLSVDVPGAAHPASLMAELSSMQESLRQLVGRVRESSESILVASTEVASGSTDLSIRTEQTATNLQETAASMEQITASVRNSADAASTANQLAGSASDTAKNGGAVVADVVRTMEEISDGSRRIGDIIGVIDGIAFQTNILALNAAVEAARAGEQGRGFAVVAGEVRTLAQRSAEAAKEIKSLISSSVGKVEAGSSLVMAAGSSMSEIVASVQRVTDVIGEITAASAEQSSGVQQIGA
;
A
#
# COMPACT_ATOMS: atom_id res chain seq x y z
N MET A 1 -70.31 -64.86 10.02
CA MET A 1 -70.56 -66.11 9.26
C MET A 1 -71.07 -65.73 7.89
N ALA A 2 -70.49 -66.30 6.83
CA ALA A 2 -70.94 -66.07 5.46
C ALA A 2 -72.40 -66.53 5.29
N ARG A 3 -73.16 -65.83 4.46
CA ARG A 3 -74.59 -66.08 4.22
C ARG A 3 -74.85 -67.52 3.75
N GLU A 4 -73.94 -68.07 2.96
CA GLU A 4 -73.96 -69.45 2.45
C GLU A 4 -73.86 -70.49 3.57
N GLN A 5 -73.09 -70.20 4.62
CA GLN A 5 -72.93 -71.10 5.77
C GLN A 5 -74.21 -71.20 6.60
N LYS A 6 -74.97 -70.10 6.71
CA LYS A 6 -76.29 -70.11 7.37
C LYS A 6 -77.31 -70.93 6.59
N LEU A 7 -77.32 -70.83 5.25
CA LEU A 7 -78.20 -71.61 4.38
C LEU A 7 -77.94 -73.11 4.51
N ALA A 8 -76.66 -73.51 4.49
CA ALA A 8 -76.25 -74.90 4.64
C ALA A 8 -76.72 -75.53 5.97
N LEU A 9 -76.67 -74.76 7.06
CA LEU A 9 -77.15 -75.20 8.38
C LEU A 9 -78.67 -75.32 8.42
N GLY A 10 -79.40 -74.31 7.91
CA GLY A 10 -80.86 -74.32 7.94
C GLY A 10 -81.46 -75.47 7.14
N TYR A 11 -80.96 -75.79 5.93
CA TYR A 11 -81.48 -76.94 5.17
C TYR A 11 -81.27 -78.28 5.88
N SER A 12 -80.15 -78.41 6.59
CA SER A 12 -79.88 -79.58 7.43
C SER A 12 -80.91 -79.71 8.56
N GLU A 13 -81.35 -78.58 9.11
CA GLU A 13 -82.35 -78.52 10.18
C GLU A 13 -83.75 -78.87 9.65
N LEU A 14 -84.18 -78.35 8.47
CA LEU A 14 -85.43 -78.76 7.83
C LEU A 14 -85.51 -80.28 7.60
N TYR A 15 -84.40 -80.87 7.15
CA TYR A 15 -84.31 -82.30 6.96
C TYR A 15 -84.49 -83.06 8.27
N ALA A 16 -83.84 -82.61 9.35
CA ALA A 16 -83.96 -83.20 10.67
C ALA A 16 -85.40 -83.13 11.21
N GLN A 17 -86.06 -81.97 11.11
CA GLN A 17 -87.43 -81.79 11.59
C GLN A 17 -88.45 -82.60 10.81
N GLY A 18 -88.31 -82.73 9.48
CA GLY A 18 -89.20 -83.58 8.70
C GLY A 18 -89.06 -85.08 9.03
N LEU A 19 -87.86 -85.55 9.40
CA LEU A 19 -87.67 -86.91 9.92
C LEU A 19 -88.37 -87.12 11.26
N GLN A 20 -88.31 -86.13 12.16
CA GLN A 20 -89.03 -86.15 13.44
C GLN A 20 -90.55 -86.21 13.23
N MET A 21 -91.09 -85.45 12.26
CA MET A 21 -92.52 -85.53 11.92
C MET A 21 -92.92 -86.94 11.47
N GLY A 22 -92.16 -87.55 10.55
CA GLY A 22 -92.46 -88.90 10.06
C GLY A 22 -92.40 -89.96 11.17
N GLN A 23 -91.44 -89.84 12.10
CA GLN A 23 -91.35 -90.72 13.28
C GLN A 23 -92.56 -90.54 14.21
N ALA A 24 -92.95 -89.30 14.49
CA ALA A 24 -94.09 -89.00 15.33
C ALA A 24 -95.41 -89.50 14.71
N LEU A 25 -95.61 -89.26 13.41
CA LEU A 25 -96.80 -89.73 12.69
C LEU A 25 -96.90 -91.26 12.68
N ARG A 26 -95.79 -91.97 12.46
CA ARG A 26 -95.75 -93.43 12.55
C ARG A 26 -96.18 -93.92 13.94
N ASN A 27 -95.73 -93.27 15.01
CA ASN A 27 -96.10 -93.63 16.37
C ASN A 27 -97.59 -93.41 16.64
N ILE A 28 -98.20 -92.35 16.08
CA ILE A 28 -99.65 -92.12 16.16
C ILE A 28 -100.43 -93.23 15.46
N VAL A 29 -99.98 -93.68 14.27
CA VAL A 29 -100.64 -94.76 13.55
C VAL A 29 -100.53 -96.10 14.28
N LEU A 30 -99.42 -96.36 14.98
CA LEU A 30 -99.23 -97.58 15.78
C LEU A 30 -100.05 -97.58 17.07
N ASP A 31 -100.15 -96.44 17.74
CA ASP A 31 -100.95 -96.24 18.96
C ASP A 31 -101.68 -94.89 18.89
N PRO A 32 -102.93 -94.87 18.38
CA PRO A 32 -103.71 -93.63 18.24
C PRO A 32 -104.04 -92.94 19.57
N THR A 33 -103.87 -93.62 20.70
CA THR A 33 -104.15 -93.09 22.03
C THR A 33 -102.94 -92.43 22.69
N ASN A 34 -101.75 -92.48 22.08
CA ASN A 34 -100.51 -91.95 22.65
C ASN A 34 -100.42 -90.41 22.55
N PRO A 35 -100.60 -89.64 23.65
CA PRO A 35 -100.60 -88.18 23.59
C PRO A 35 -99.22 -87.61 23.21
N LYS A 36 -98.12 -88.25 23.64
CA LYS A 36 -96.75 -87.77 23.34
C LYS A 36 -96.45 -87.78 21.84
N ALA A 37 -97.04 -88.72 21.10
CA ALA A 37 -96.83 -88.81 19.66
C ALA A 37 -97.45 -87.60 18.92
N TYR A 38 -98.60 -87.12 19.39
CA TYR A 38 -99.22 -85.89 18.87
C TYR A 38 -98.42 -84.63 19.25
N ASP A 39 -97.95 -84.54 20.50
CA ASP A 39 -97.12 -83.41 20.95
C ASP A 39 -95.81 -83.32 20.15
N ASN A 40 -95.14 -84.46 19.91
CA ASN A 40 -93.92 -84.52 19.12
C ASN A 40 -94.17 -84.13 17.65
N LEU A 41 -95.29 -84.57 17.06
CA LEU A 41 -95.64 -84.18 15.70
C LEU A 41 -95.90 -82.67 15.60
N LYS A 42 -96.60 -82.11 16.60
CA LYS A 42 -96.86 -80.67 16.68
C LYS A 42 -95.57 -79.87 16.80
N ALA A 43 -94.69 -80.24 17.73
CA ALA A 43 -93.41 -79.55 17.94
C ALA A 43 -92.51 -79.62 16.70
N ALA A 44 -92.42 -80.78 16.05
CA ALA A 44 -91.64 -80.93 14.82
C ALA A 44 -92.21 -80.09 13.67
N ARG A 45 -93.55 -80.03 13.53
CA ARG A 45 -94.23 -79.15 12.57
C ARG A 45 -93.89 -77.68 12.84
N GLU A 46 -94.04 -77.20 14.07
CA GLU A 46 -93.72 -75.81 14.45
C GLU A 46 -92.25 -75.47 14.20
N SER A 47 -91.32 -76.34 14.59
CA SER A 47 -89.87 -76.12 14.39
C SER A 47 -89.49 -76.11 12.91
N TYR A 48 -90.16 -76.91 12.08
CA TYR A 48 -89.94 -76.89 10.63
C TYR A 48 -90.41 -75.57 10.03
N GLU A 49 -91.62 -75.10 10.37
CA GLU A 49 -92.13 -73.82 9.85
C GLU A 49 -91.21 -72.66 10.27
N GLN A 50 -90.79 -72.61 11.53
CA GLN A 50 -89.85 -71.59 12.00
C GLN A 50 -88.53 -71.62 11.21
N THR A 51 -87.95 -72.81 11.03
CA THR A 51 -86.69 -72.96 10.27
C THR A 51 -86.88 -72.57 8.81
N TYR A 52 -88.05 -72.87 8.23
CA TYR A 52 -88.39 -72.54 6.86
C TYR A 52 -88.50 -71.02 6.66
N ASP A 53 -89.12 -70.32 7.60
CA ASP A 53 -89.23 -68.86 7.59
C ASP A 53 -87.85 -68.20 7.71
N GLU A 54 -87.01 -68.66 8.64
CA GLU A 54 -85.64 -68.17 8.81
C GLU A 54 -84.80 -68.38 7.55
N LEU A 55 -84.87 -69.57 6.95
CA LEU A 55 -84.20 -69.88 5.69
C LEU A 55 -84.69 -69.00 4.55
N SER A 56 -85.99 -68.76 4.46
CA SER A 56 -86.60 -67.92 3.43
C SER A 56 -86.08 -66.48 3.50
N ILE A 57 -85.85 -65.95 4.71
CA ILE A 57 -85.23 -64.63 4.92
C ILE A 57 -83.76 -64.65 4.52
N VAL A 58 -82.99 -65.65 4.95
CA VAL A 58 -81.56 -65.72 4.64
C VAL A 58 -81.33 -65.91 3.13
N ALA A 59 -82.23 -66.62 2.45
CA ALA A 59 -82.12 -66.96 1.03
C ALA A 59 -82.42 -65.79 0.07
N VAL A 60 -83.08 -64.71 0.52
CA VAL A 60 -83.39 -63.53 -0.32
C VAL A 60 -82.14 -63.01 -1.04
N ASP A 61 -82.23 -62.70 -2.33
CA ASP A 61 -81.11 -62.22 -3.17
C ASP A 61 -79.91 -63.18 -3.27
N THR A 62 -80.08 -64.44 -2.88
CA THR A 62 -79.09 -65.50 -3.11
C THR A 62 -79.57 -66.45 -4.21
N SER A 63 -78.68 -67.30 -4.73
CA SER A 63 -79.06 -68.36 -5.67
C SER A 63 -80.08 -69.37 -5.11
N PHE A 64 -80.35 -69.32 -3.80
CA PHE A 64 -81.28 -70.21 -3.12
C PHE A 64 -82.69 -69.65 -2.99
N ASP A 65 -82.94 -68.35 -3.21
CA ASP A 65 -84.24 -67.71 -2.93
C ASP A 65 -85.42 -68.46 -3.56
N ALA A 66 -85.36 -68.68 -4.87
CA ALA A 66 -86.41 -69.37 -5.61
C ALA A 66 -86.57 -70.83 -5.18
N SER A 67 -85.47 -71.53 -4.87
CA SER A 67 -85.53 -72.95 -4.52
C SER A 67 -86.01 -73.18 -3.09
N THR A 68 -85.66 -72.29 -2.13
CA THR A 68 -86.23 -72.32 -0.78
C THR A 68 -87.74 -72.10 -0.85
N LYS A 69 -88.19 -71.09 -1.59
CA LYS A 69 -89.63 -70.81 -1.78
C LYS A 69 -90.37 -72.01 -2.38
N ALA A 70 -89.75 -72.71 -3.33
CA ALA A 70 -90.32 -73.89 -3.97
C ALA A 70 -90.54 -75.08 -3.01
N LEU A 71 -89.96 -75.10 -1.80
CA LEU A 71 -90.23 -76.15 -0.81
C LEU A 71 -91.64 -76.06 -0.21
N ALA A 72 -92.32 -74.91 -0.31
CA ALA A 72 -93.66 -74.70 0.27
C ALA A 72 -94.70 -75.68 -0.29
N GLU A 73 -94.67 -75.95 -1.60
CA GLU A 73 -95.62 -76.85 -2.26
C GLU A 73 -95.45 -78.33 -1.85
N PRO A 74 -94.26 -78.96 -1.96
CA PRO A 74 -94.06 -80.32 -1.48
C PRO A 74 -94.28 -80.44 0.04
N ARG A 75 -94.01 -79.38 0.81
CA ARG A 75 -94.33 -79.32 2.24
C ARG A 75 -95.84 -79.30 2.50
N ALA A 76 -96.61 -78.52 1.75
CA ALA A 76 -98.06 -78.48 1.85
C ALA A 76 -98.69 -79.82 1.46
N ASN A 77 -98.20 -80.45 0.38
CA ASN A 77 -98.64 -81.78 -0.05
C ASN A 77 -98.36 -82.84 1.02
N GLN A 78 -97.19 -82.79 1.66
CA GLN A 78 -96.87 -83.65 2.78
C GLN A 78 -97.77 -83.34 4.00
N ALA A 79 -97.99 -82.07 4.34
CA ALA A 79 -98.87 -81.68 5.45
C ALA A 79 -100.28 -82.25 5.29
N ALA A 80 -100.87 -82.10 4.09
CA ALA A 80 -102.19 -82.62 3.77
C ALA A 80 -102.25 -84.16 3.88
N ALA A 81 -101.22 -84.86 3.40
CA ALA A 81 -101.13 -86.31 3.54
C ALA A 81 -101.00 -86.74 5.02
N GLN A 82 -100.24 -86.00 5.83
CA GLN A 82 -100.15 -86.24 7.27
C GLN A 82 -101.51 -86.03 7.96
N ASP A 83 -102.25 -84.97 7.61
CA ASP A 83 -103.56 -84.70 8.20
C ASP A 83 -104.59 -85.77 7.84
N GLU A 84 -104.53 -86.31 6.62
CA GLU A 84 -105.35 -87.46 6.21
C GLU A 84 -105.01 -88.71 7.04
N VAL A 85 -103.73 -88.99 7.26
CA VAL A 85 -103.28 -90.10 8.13
C VAL A 85 -103.78 -89.91 9.57
N LEU A 86 -103.73 -88.69 10.09
CA LEU A 86 -104.22 -88.36 11.44
C LEU A 86 -105.74 -88.56 11.58
N ALA A 87 -106.51 -88.18 10.56
CA ALA A 87 -107.95 -88.36 10.53
C ALA A 87 -108.33 -89.84 10.52
N LEU A 88 -107.65 -90.64 9.70
CA LEU A 88 -107.86 -92.09 9.62
C LEU A 88 -107.40 -92.81 10.88
N ALA A 89 -106.32 -92.37 11.53
CA ALA A 89 -105.77 -93.05 12.71
C ALA A 89 -106.79 -93.20 13.85
N LYS A 90 -107.76 -92.29 13.96
CA LYS A 90 -108.83 -92.34 14.98
C LYS A 90 -110.05 -93.18 14.58
N ALA A 91 -110.22 -93.47 13.29
CA ALA A 91 -111.40 -94.14 12.74
C ALA A 91 -111.11 -95.57 12.24
N ASP A 92 -109.99 -95.76 11.55
CA ASP A 92 -109.54 -97.02 10.96
C ASP A 92 -108.01 -97.06 10.87
N GLN A 93 -107.40 -97.85 11.75
CA GLN A 93 -105.95 -98.00 11.82
C GLN A 93 -105.35 -98.62 10.54
N ALA A 94 -106.04 -99.56 9.90
CA ALA A 94 -105.55 -100.20 8.68
C ALA A 94 -105.55 -99.20 7.51
N ALA A 95 -106.60 -98.38 7.41
CA ALA A 95 -106.65 -97.29 6.44
C ALA A 95 -105.57 -96.22 6.70
N ALA A 96 -105.28 -95.90 7.96
CA ALA A 96 -104.21 -94.95 8.33
C ALA A 96 -102.81 -95.45 7.94
N ILE A 97 -102.52 -96.75 8.16
CA ILE A 97 -101.25 -97.38 7.70
C ILE A 97 -101.15 -97.33 6.18
N ALA A 98 -102.25 -97.60 5.46
CA ALA A 98 -102.28 -97.53 4.00
C ALA A 98 -102.01 -96.10 3.52
N ALA A 99 -102.65 -95.09 4.10
CA ALA A 99 -102.43 -93.68 3.76
C ALA A 99 -101.01 -93.20 4.09
N LEU A 100 -100.43 -93.64 5.21
CA LEU A 100 -99.05 -93.32 5.59
C LEU A 100 -98.05 -93.82 4.53
N ASN A 101 -98.25 -95.05 4.05
CA ASN A 101 -97.34 -95.68 3.09
C ASN A 101 -97.58 -95.22 1.65
N THR A 102 -98.83 -94.96 1.25
CA THR A 102 -99.19 -94.65 -0.15
C THR A 102 -99.26 -93.15 -0.45
N LYS A 103 -99.44 -92.29 0.57
CA LYS A 103 -99.55 -90.84 0.40
C LYS A 103 -98.44 -90.07 1.11
N GLU A 104 -98.32 -90.21 2.43
CA GLU A 104 -97.39 -89.37 3.22
C GLU A 104 -95.92 -89.73 2.94
N THR A 105 -95.57 -91.02 2.96
CA THR A 105 -94.18 -91.46 2.72
C THR A 105 -93.66 -91.03 1.34
N PRO A 106 -94.43 -91.16 0.23
CA PRO A 106 -94.05 -90.57 -1.05
C PRO A 106 -93.93 -89.04 -1.02
N ALA A 107 -94.85 -88.32 -0.38
CA ALA A 107 -94.79 -86.86 -0.28
C ALA A 107 -93.55 -86.39 0.51
N TRP A 108 -93.23 -87.04 1.63
CA TRP A 108 -92.01 -86.81 2.38
C TRP A 108 -90.76 -87.13 1.56
N ARG A 109 -90.77 -88.19 0.75
CA ARG A 109 -89.62 -88.53 -0.10
C ARG A 109 -89.29 -87.43 -1.09
N VAL A 110 -90.30 -86.79 -1.68
CA VAL A 110 -90.13 -85.64 -2.59
C VAL A 110 -89.54 -84.45 -1.83
N LEU A 111 -90.16 -84.06 -0.70
CA LEU A 111 -89.69 -82.94 0.10
C LEU A 111 -88.27 -83.14 0.61
N ARG A 112 -87.97 -84.32 1.16
CA ARG A 112 -86.64 -84.70 1.64
C ARG A 112 -85.58 -84.57 0.57
N ALA A 113 -85.85 -85.07 -0.63
CA ALA A 113 -84.89 -85.05 -1.73
C ALA A 113 -84.48 -83.60 -2.07
N GLU A 114 -85.46 -82.69 -2.09
CA GLU A 114 -85.20 -81.29 -2.42
C GLU A 114 -84.47 -80.56 -1.30
N VAL A 115 -84.88 -80.75 -0.04
CA VAL A 115 -84.17 -80.16 1.12
C VAL A 115 -82.71 -80.61 1.17
N MET A 116 -82.44 -81.90 0.92
CA MET A 116 -81.07 -82.43 0.90
C MET A 116 -80.24 -81.87 -0.25
N ARG A 117 -80.81 -81.78 -1.46
CA ARG A 117 -80.14 -81.22 -2.64
C ARG A 117 -79.71 -79.76 -2.40
N LEU A 118 -80.60 -78.97 -1.78
CA LEU A 118 -80.32 -77.58 -1.45
C LEU A 118 -79.27 -77.44 -0.35
N GLY A 119 -79.33 -78.28 0.69
CA GLY A 119 -78.32 -78.33 1.74
C GLY A 119 -76.91 -78.65 1.21
N GLU A 120 -76.79 -79.60 0.29
CA GLU A 120 -75.51 -79.96 -0.32
C GLU A 120 -74.94 -78.84 -1.20
N THR A 121 -75.80 -78.21 -2.00
CA THR A 121 -75.41 -77.07 -2.84
C THR A 121 -74.94 -75.88 -2.01
N ALA A 122 -75.64 -75.58 -0.92
CA ALA A 122 -75.26 -74.50 0.00
C ALA A 122 -73.92 -74.76 0.69
N ARG A 123 -73.64 -76.02 1.07
CA ARG A 123 -72.34 -76.41 1.63
C ARG A 123 -71.20 -76.23 0.63
N LYS A 124 -71.42 -76.57 -0.64
CA LYS A 124 -70.40 -76.44 -1.68
C LYS A 124 -70.04 -74.97 -1.96
N GLN A 125 -71.05 -74.10 -2.11
CA GLN A 125 -70.80 -72.66 -2.33
C GLN A 125 -70.05 -72.01 -1.16
N ALA A 126 -70.41 -72.35 0.08
CA ALA A 126 -69.72 -71.83 1.27
C ALA A 126 -68.22 -72.19 1.30
N ALA A 127 -67.85 -73.38 0.83
CA ALA A 127 -66.46 -73.82 0.77
C ALA A 127 -65.65 -73.10 -0.33
N GLU A 128 -66.27 -72.87 -1.50
CA GLU A 128 -65.65 -72.16 -2.63
C GLU A 128 -65.42 -70.67 -2.31
N ALA A 129 -66.39 -70.00 -1.68
CA ALA A 129 -66.26 -68.62 -1.25
C ALA A 129 -65.11 -68.44 -0.24
N GLN A 130 -64.92 -69.38 0.69
CA GLN A 130 -63.84 -69.32 1.66
C GLN A 130 -62.45 -69.49 1.03
N ALA A 131 -62.31 -70.34 0.00
CA ALA A 131 -61.03 -70.56 -0.68
C ALA A 131 -60.57 -69.34 -1.49
N SER A 132 -61.49 -68.66 -2.18
CA SER A 132 -61.18 -67.47 -2.99
C SER A 132 -60.66 -66.30 -2.13
N ALA A 133 -61.28 -66.08 -0.95
CA ALA A 133 -60.90 -65.00 -0.03
C ALA A 133 -59.45 -65.13 0.50
N LEU A 134 -58.96 -66.36 0.72
CA LEU A 134 -57.58 -66.60 1.15
C LEU A 134 -56.57 -66.31 0.02
N GLN A 135 -56.94 -66.59 -1.22
CA GLN A 135 -56.06 -66.40 -2.37
C GLN A 135 -55.82 -64.91 -2.68
N ASP A 136 -56.87 -64.08 -2.61
CA ASP A 136 -56.76 -62.63 -2.84
C ASP A 136 -55.96 -61.90 -1.75
N ALA A 137 -56.10 -62.33 -0.49
CA ALA A 137 -55.30 -61.82 0.62
C ALA A 137 -53.79 -62.06 0.40
N SER A 138 -53.41 -63.27 -0.06
CA SER A 138 -52.01 -63.62 -0.31
C SER A 138 -51.37 -62.81 -1.45
N ARG A 139 -52.12 -62.54 -2.53
CA ARG A 139 -51.63 -61.74 -3.67
C ARG A 139 -51.38 -60.29 -3.29
N THR A 140 -52.26 -59.70 -2.49
CA THR A 140 -52.13 -58.29 -2.07
C THR A 140 -50.92 -58.08 -1.17
N ILE A 141 -50.66 -59.01 -0.24
CA ILE A 141 -49.48 -58.97 0.63
C ILE A 141 -48.17 -59.10 -0.18
N ALA A 142 -48.13 -59.99 -1.17
CA ALA A 142 -46.94 -60.19 -2.00
C ALA A 142 -46.55 -58.93 -2.82
N ILE A 143 -47.54 -58.20 -3.35
CA ILE A 143 -47.31 -56.95 -4.10
C ILE A 143 -46.80 -55.83 -3.17
N ALA A 144 -47.34 -55.74 -1.94
CA ALA A 144 -46.89 -54.74 -0.98
C ALA A 144 -45.41 -54.95 -0.57
N ILE A 145 -44.99 -56.21 -0.37
CA ILE A 145 -43.61 -56.56 -0.01
C ILE A 145 -42.63 -56.25 -1.15
N SER A 146 -42.99 -56.57 -2.40
CA SER A 146 -42.10 -56.32 -3.54
C SER A 146 -41.89 -54.83 -3.81
N LEU A 147 -42.93 -54.00 -3.67
CA LEU A 147 -42.80 -52.54 -3.77
C LEU A 147 -41.91 -51.96 -2.66
N ALA A 148 -42.05 -52.44 -1.43
CA ALA A 148 -41.20 -52.01 -0.31
C ALA A 148 -39.71 -52.36 -0.53
N ALA A 149 -39.43 -53.54 -1.08
CA ALA A 149 -38.07 -53.97 -1.38
C ALA A 149 -37.39 -53.10 -2.48
N VAL A 150 -38.13 -52.77 -3.54
CA VAL A 150 -37.63 -51.90 -4.62
C VAL A 150 -37.35 -50.48 -4.11
N ALA A 151 -38.22 -49.93 -3.25
CA ALA A 151 -38.00 -48.62 -2.64
C ALA A 151 -36.74 -48.59 -1.75
N ALA A 152 -36.51 -49.64 -0.95
CA ALA A 152 -35.32 -49.72 -0.10
C ALA A 152 -34.02 -49.83 -0.90
N LEU A 153 -34.00 -50.65 -1.96
CA LEU A 153 -32.81 -50.84 -2.80
C LEU A 153 -32.46 -49.58 -3.60
N SER A 154 -33.46 -48.90 -4.19
CA SER A 154 -33.24 -47.66 -4.92
C SER A 154 -32.78 -46.51 -4.02
N GLY A 155 -33.36 -46.39 -2.81
CA GLY A 155 -32.88 -45.43 -1.81
C GLY A 155 -31.45 -45.69 -1.36
N GLY A 156 -31.09 -46.95 -1.11
CA GLY A 156 -29.73 -47.34 -0.74
C GLY A 156 -28.70 -47.05 -1.84
N ALA A 157 -29.02 -47.38 -3.09
CA ALA A 157 -28.14 -47.11 -4.23
C ALA A 157 -27.91 -45.60 -4.45
N PHE A 158 -28.95 -44.78 -4.30
CA PHE A 158 -28.84 -43.33 -4.38
C PHE A 158 -27.93 -42.74 -3.30
N LEU A 159 -28.09 -43.17 -2.04
CA LEU A 159 -27.25 -42.71 -0.93
C LEU A 159 -25.79 -43.12 -1.13
N TRP A 160 -25.54 -44.34 -1.59
CA TRP A 160 -24.17 -44.82 -1.86
C TRP A 160 -23.50 -44.06 -3.02
N SER A 161 -24.22 -43.85 -4.11
CA SER A 161 -23.75 -43.06 -5.26
C SER A 161 -23.47 -41.61 -4.88
N SER A 162 -24.37 -40.96 -4.14
CA SER A 162 -24.21 -39.56 -3.70
C SER A 162 -22.98 -39.38 -2.83
N GLN A 163 -22.73 -40.28 -1.88
CA GLN A 163 -21.53 -40.26 -1.04
C GLN A 163 -20.24 -40.43 -1.85
N GLY A 164 -20.25 -41.30 -2.87
CA GLY A 164 -19.12 -41.49 -3.77
C GLY A 164 -18.79 -40.24 -4.58
N THR A 165 -19.81 -39.62 -5.19
CA THR A 165 -19.64 -38.40 -6.01
C THR A 165 -19.15 -37.22 -5.18
N VAL A 166 -19.78 -36.96 -4.03
CA VAL A 166 -19.41 -35.84 -3.15
C VAL A 166 -17.98 -35.98 -2.64
N ARG A 167 -17.55 -37.19 -2.22
CA ARG A 167 -16.16 -37.42 -1.80
C ARG A 167 -15.17 -37.24 -2.95
N ARG A 168 -15.56 -37.60 -4.17
CA ARG A 168 -14.70 -37.47 -5.36
C ARG A 168 -14.51 -36.00 -5.77
N GLU A 169 -15.57 -35.20 -5.73
CA GLU A 169 -15.51 -33.76 -6.03
C GLU A 169 -14.85 -32.94 -4.92
N LEU A 170 -15.04 -33.31 -3.66
CA LEU A 170 -14.34 -32.67 -2.56
C LEU A 170 -12.86 -33.08 -2.49
N GLY A 171 -12.53 -34.31 -2.88
CA GLY A 171 -11.16 -34.82 -2.85
C GLY A 171 -10.63 -35.14 -1.45
N GLY A 172 -11.52 -35.16 -0.45
CA GLY A 172 -11.22 -35.37 0.97
C GLY A 172 -12.48 -35.33 1.84
N GLU A 173 -12.33 -35.32 3.17
CA GLU A 173 -13.47 -35.20 4.08
C GLU A 173 -13.96 -33.73 4.16
N PRO A 174 -15.29 -33.47 4.07
CA PRO A 174 -15.82 -32.11 4.14
C PRO A 174 -15.43 -31.34 5.41
N LYS A 175 -15.28 -32.06 6.53
CA LYS A 175 -14.88 -31.47 7.82
C LYS A 175 -13.44 -30.96 7.77
N GLU A 176 -12.53 -31.70 7.14
CA GLU A 176 -11.13 -31.31 7.00
C GLU A 176 -10.99 -30.06 6.13
N ALA A 177 -11.68 -30.02 4.98
CA ALA A 177 -11.72 -28.85 4.11
C ALA A 177 -12.18 -27.60 4.89
N GLY A 178 -13.22 -27.73 5.71
CA GLY A 178 -13.70 -26.63 6.56
C GLY A 178 -12.71 -26.18 7.64
N VAL A 179 -11.91 -27.08 8.20
CA VAL A 179 -10.85 -26.73 9.17
C VAL A 179 -9.70 -25.99 8.49
N ILE A 180 -9.25 -26.49 7.33
CA ILE A 180 -8.17 -25.89 6.53
C ILE A 180 -8.56 -24.47 6.10
N LEU A 181 -9.77 -24.31 5.55
CA LEU A 181 -10.31 -23.00 5.17
C LEU A 181 -10.32 -22.01 6.35
N ARG A 182 -10.76 -22.44 7.54
CA ARG A 182 -10.74 -21.58 8.72
C ARG A 182 -9.33 -21.16 9.14
N ARG A 183 -8.34 -22.04 9.02
CA ARG A 183 -6.94 -21.71 9.33
C ARG A 183 -6.35 -20.75 8.30
N ILE A 184 -6.57 -20.99 7.02
CA ILE A 184 -6.16 -20.07 5.94
C ILE A 184 -6.80 -18.69 6.14
N ALA A 185 -8.11 -18.64 6.45
CA ALA A 185 -8.82 -17.39 6.72
C ALA A 185 -8.31 -16.65 7.97
N ALA A 186 -7.78 -17.39 8.95
CA ALA A 186 -7.12 -16.82 10.13
C ALA A 186 -5.66 -16.39 9.86
N GLY A 187 -5.17 -16.53 8.63
CA GLY A 187 -3.79 -16.19 8.24
C GLY A 187 -2.77 -17.29 8.51
N ASP A 188 -3.20 -18.45 9.03
CA ASP A 188 -2.32 -19.61 9.20
C ASP A 188 -2.23 -20.40 7.90
N LEU A 189 -1.24 -20.01 7.10
CA LEU A 189 -0.88 -20.70 5.87
C LEU A 189 0.07 -21.87 6.12
N SER A 190 0.41 -22.25 7.36
CA SER A 190 1.36 -23.35 7.62
C SER A 190 0.71 -24.73 7.63
N VAL A 191 -0.63 -24.78 7.63
CA VAL A 191 -1.38 -26.04 7.65
C VAL A 191 -1.11 -26.87 6.40
N ASP A 192 -0.89 -28.17 6.58
CA ASP A 192 -0.79 -29.11 5.47
C ASP A 192 -2.17 -29.33 4.83
N VAL A 193 -2.23 -29.31 3.51
CA VAL A 193 -3.44 -29.64 2.75
C VAL A 193 -3.22 -31.03 2.18
N PRO A 194 -3.87 -32.06 2.73
CA PRO A 194 -3.73 -33.43 2.24
C PRO A 194 -3.86 -33.52 0.73
N GLY A 195 -2.95 -34.27 0.10
CA GLY A 195 -2.92 -34.44 -1.35
C GLY A 195 -4.28 -34.86 -1.89
N ALA A 196 -4.85 -34.03 -2.75
CA ALA A 196 -6.15 -34.26 -3.33
C ALA A 196 -6.19 -35.57 -4.11
N ALA A 197 -7.16 -36.43 -3.81
CA ALA A 197 -7.39 -37.67 -4.56
C ALA A 197 -7.73 -37.43 -6.04
N HIS A 198 -8.17 -36.21 -6.39
CA HIS A 198 -8.49 -35.78 -7.75
C HIS A 198 -7.97 -34.36 -8.05
N PRO A 199 -7.35 -34.09 -9.22
CA PRO A 199 -6.76 -32.79 -9.56
C PRO A 199 -7.74 -31.62 -9.63
N ALA A 200 -9.02 -31.89 -9.92
CA ALA A 200 -10.09 -30.91 -10.02
C ALA A 200 -10.99 -30.89 -8.79
N SER A 201 -10.50 -31.39 -7.65
CA SER A 201 -11.26 -31.40 -6.41
C SER A 201 -11.06 -30.12 -5.61
N LEU A 202 -12.02 -29.80 -4.75
CA LEU A 202 -11.95 -28.62 -3.87
C LEU A 202 -10.64 -28.59 -3.06
N MET A 203 -10.18 -29.74 -2.55
CA MET A 203 -8.93 -29.82 -1.79
C MET A 203 -7.69 -29.45 -2.63
N ALA A 204 -7.67 -29.77 -3.93
CA ALA A 204 -6.59 -29.38 -4.83
C ALA A 204 -6.58 -27.85 -5.05
N GLU A 205 -7.76 -27.27 -5.26
CA GLU A 205 -7.91 -25.82 -5.41
C GLU A 205 -7.54 -25.08 -4.12
N LEU A 206 -7.90 -25.60 -2.95
CA LEU A 206 -7.51 -25.04 -1.65
C LEU A 206 -5.99 -25.06 -1.45
N SER A 207 -5.32 -26.14 -1.86
CA SER A 207 -3.86 -26.24 -1.82
C SER A 207 -3.21 -25.19 -2.75
N SER A 208 -3.72 -25.05 -3.98
CA SER A 208 -3.24 -24.04 -4.93
C SER A 208 -3.47 -22.59 -4.43
N MET A 209 -4.63 -22.33 -3.83
CA MET A 209 -4.94 -21.04 -3.20
C MET A 209 -4.01 -20.75 -2.03
N GLN A 210 -3.77 -21.74 -1.15
CA GLN A 210 -2.85 -21.60 -0.03
C GLN A 210 -1.44 -21.27 -0.51
N GLU A 211 -0.94 -21.98 -1.52
CA GLU A 211 0.39 -21.75 -2.08
C GLU A 211 0.51 -20.36 -2.71
N SER A 212 -0.51 -19.92 -3.45
CA SER A 212 -0.56 -18.57 -4.02
C SER A 212 -0.55 -17.49 -2.94
N LEU A 213 -1.28 -17.71 -1.84
CA LEU A 213 -1.26 -16.81 -0.68
C LEU A 213 0.11 -16.81 0.02
N ARG A 214 0.76 -17.97 0.19
CA ARG A 214 2.12 -18.06 0.75
C ARG A 214 3.11 -17.25 -0.07
N GLN A 215 3.08 -17.40 -1.40
CA GLN A 215 3.95 -16.66 -2.30
C GLN A 215 3.66 -15.16 -2.28
N LEU A 216 2.39 -14.76 -2.21
CA LEU A 216 2.02 -13.35 -2.08
C LEU A 216 2.55 -12.76 -0.77
N VAL A 217 2.29 -13.40 0.37
CA VAL A 217 2.78 -12.96 1.69
C VAL A 217 4.31 -12.94 1.73
N GLY A 218 4.98 -13.93 1.14
CA GLY A 218 6.44 -13.97 1.01
C GLY A 218 6.98 -12.77 0.24
N ARG A 219 6.42 -12.46 -0.93
CA ARG A 219 6.80 -11.28 -1.73
C ARG A 219 6.53 -9.96 -1.01
N VAL A 220 5.43 -9.85 -0.28
CA VAL A 220 5.11 -8.66 0.53
C VAL A 220 6.13 -8.48 1.66
N ARG A 221 6.53 -9.58 2.32
CA ARG A 221 7.57 -9.56 3.36
C ARG A 221 8.92 -9.13 2.80
N GLU A 222 9.35 -9.73 1.68
CA GLU A 222 10.61 -9.39 1.00
C GLU A 222 10.63 -7.91 0.54
N SER A 223 9.52 -7.42 0.00
CA SER A 223 9.37 -6.01 -0.38
C SER A 223 9.45 -5.09 0.84
N SER A 224 8.82 -5.48 1.96
CA SER A 224 8.86 -4.70 3.20
C SER A 224 10.25 -4.65 3.81
N GLU A 225 11.01 -5.76 3.76
CA GLU A 225 12.40 -5.82 4.18
C GLU A 225 13.29 -4.94 3.29
N SER A 226 13.08 -4.98 1.98
CA SER A 226 13.78 -4.09 1.03
C SER A 226 13.47 -2.61 1.29
N ILE A 227 12.21 -2.26 1.60
CA ILE A 227 11.80 -0.90 1.99
C ILE A 227 12.47 -0.48 3.29
N LEU A 228 12.59 -1.37 4.28
CA LEU A 228 13.27 -1.09 5.55
C LEU A 228 14.75 -0.77 5.33
N VAL A 229 15.44 -1.57 4.51
CA VAL A 229 16.85 -1.33 4.13
C VAL A 229 16.98 0.02 3.43
N ALA A 230 16.19 0.26 2.38
CA ALA A 230 16.22 1.52 1.63
C ALA A 230 15.92 2.73 2.51
N SER A 231 14.95 2.63 3.43
CA SER A 231 14.63 3.71 4.37
C SER A 231 15.77 3.99 5.35
N THR A 232 16.48 2.95 5.79
CA THR A 232 17.66 3.09 6.66
C THR A 232 18.82 3.76 5.93
N GLU A 233 19.06 3.39 4.67
CA GLU A 233 20.05 4.05 3.80
C GLU A 233 19.69 5.52 3.56
N VAL A 234 18.42 5.82 3.28
CA VAL A 234 17.94 7.21 3.12
C VAL A 234 18.13 8.00 4.41
N ALA A 235 17.81 7.44 5.58
CA ALA A 235 18.00 8.12 6.86
C ALA A 235 19.49 8.41 7.15
N SER A 236 20.36 7.43 6.88
CA SER A 236 21.82 7.60 6.99
C SER A 236 22.33 8.68 6.02
N GLY A 237 21.93 8.62 4.75
CA GLY A 237 22.28 9.60 3.74
C GLY A 237 21.76 11.00 4.05
N SER A 238 20.55 11.12 4.61
CA SER A 238 19.99 12.40 5.06
C SER A 238 20.78 12.98 6.24
N THR A 239 21.28 12.12 7.14
CA THR A 239 22.12 12.56 8.26
C THR A 239 23.48 13.05 7.78
N ASP A 240 24.14 12.30 6.88
CA ASP A 240 25.40 12.73 6.25
C ASP A 240 25.21 14.04 5.47
N LEU A 241 24.13 14.17 4.71
CA LEU A 241 23.80 15.39 3.99
C LEU A 241 23.58 16.57 4.94
N SER A 242 22.90 16.36 6.07
CA SER A 242 22.71 17.38 7.11
C SER A 242 24.05 17.86 7.66
N ILE A 243 24.94 16.93 8.05
CA ILE A 243 26.28 17.24 8.56
C ILE A 243 27.09 18.04 7.52
N ARG A 244 27.09 17.58 6.25
CA ARG A 244 27.79 18.27 5.17
C ARG A 244 27.19 19.65 4.89
N THR A 245 25.88 19.82 5.04
CA THR A 245 25.20 21.11 4.89
C THR A 245 25.58 22.06 6.03
N GLU A 246 25.62 21.59 7.27
CA GLU A 246 26.09 22.37 8.43
C GLU A 246 27.56 22.79 8.28
N GLN A 247 28.41 21.88 7.81
CA GLN A 247 29.82 22.18 7.57
C GLN A 247 30.01 23.16 6.40
N THR A 248 29.21 23.02 5.34
CA THR A 248 29.19 23.97 4.22
C THR A 248 28.73 25.35 4.68
N ALA A 249 27.70 25.42 5.53
CA ALA A 249 27.23 26.68 6.10
C ALA A 249 28.31 27.35 6.97
N THR A 250 29.03 26.56 7.77
CA THR A 250 30.16 27.05 8.59
C THR A 250 31.28 27.60 7.70
N ASN A 251 31.70 26.84 6.69
CA ASN A 251 32.72 27.28 5.73
C ASN A 251 32.28 28.55 4.98
N LEU A 252 30.99 28.67 4.66
CA LEU A 252 30.46 29.87 4.01
C LEU A 252 30.46 31.08 4.96
N GLN A 253 30.17 30.88 6.24
CA GLN A 253 30.31 31.94 7.26
C GLN A 253 31.78 32.39 7.41
N GLU A 254 32.73 31.47 7.45
CA GLU A 254 34.16 31.80 7.48
C GLU A 254 34.61 32.53 6.22
N THR A 255 34.08 32.13 5.06
CA THR A 255 34.34 32.80 3.78
C THR A 255 33.77 34.22 3.79
N ALA A 256 32.53 34.41 4.27
CA ALA A 256 31.92 35.72 4.39
C ALA A 256 32.71 36.65 5.34
N ALA A 257 33.12 36.14 6.50
CA ALA A 257 33.97 36.89 7.44
C ALA A 257 35.34 37.25 6.82
N SER A 258 35.93 36.33 6.05
CA SER A 258 37.17 36.60 5.32
C SER A 258 36.97 37.66 4.24
N MET A 259 35.82 37.67 3.56
CA MET A 259 35.47 38.66 2.55
C MET A 259 35.24 40.05 3.16
N GLU A 260 34.62 40.14 4.34
CA GLU A 260 34.54 41.39 5.10
C GLU A 260 35.94 41.92 5.46
N GLN A 261 36.83 41.04 5.92
CA GLN A 261 38.20 41.42 6.24
C GLN A 261 38.97 41.89 5.00
N ILE A 262 38.86 41.19 3.87
CA ILE A 262 39.47 41.60 2.59
C ILE A 262 38.89 42.95 2.14
N THR A 263 37.58 43.15 2.21
CA THR A 263 36.93 44.42 1.87
C THR A 263 37.50 45.57 2.70
N ALA A 264 37.65 45.36 4.01
CA ALA A 264 38.23 46.36 4.91
C ALA A 264 39.70 46.64 4.56
N SER A 265 40.50 45.61 4.26
CA SER A 265 41.89 45.76 3.84
C SER A 265 42.03 46.53 2.53
N VAL A 266 41.22 46.21 1.51
CA VAL A 266 41.23 46.93 0.21
C VAL A 266 40.85 48.40 0.40
N ARG A 267 39.85 48.68 1.24
CA ARG A 267 39.44 50.05 1.57
C ARG A 267 40.58 50.82 2.25
N ASN A 268 41.23 50.22 3.25
CA ASN A 268 42.38 50.81 3.92
C ASN A 268 43.54 51.06 2.94
N SER A 269 43.80 50.15 2.01
CA SER A 269 44.81 50.33 0.96
C SER A 269 44.49 51.51 0.03
N ALA A 270 43.22 51.68 -0.36
CA ALA A 270 42.79 52.83 -1.16
C ALA A 270 42.95 54.16 -0.41
N ASP A 271 42.56 54.21 0.86
CA ASP A 271 42.71 55.40 1.71
C ASP A 271 44.19 55.75 1.94
N ALA A 272 45.03 54.73 2.17
CA ALA A 272 46.48 54.90 2.31
C ALA A 272 47.13 55.40 1.01
N ALA A 273 46.72 54.86 -0.15
CA ALA A 273 47.19 55.31 -1.46
C ALA A 273 46.81 56.77 -1.71
N SER A 274 45.55 57.16 -1.43
CA SER A 274 45.11 58.56 -1.53
C SER A 274 45.95 59.50 -0.65
N THR A 275 46.22 59.10 0.59
CA THR A 275 47.06 59.88 1.52
C THR A 275 48.50 59.99 1.01
N ALA A 276 49.08 58.90 0.51
CA ALA A 276 50.41 58.89 -0.08
C ALA A 276 50.50 59.79 -1.32
N ASN A 277 49.45 59.83 -2.15
CA ASN A 277 49.35 60.70 -3.31
C ASN A 277 49.42 62.19 -2.92
N GLN A 278 48.68 62.57 -1.87
CA GLN A 278 48.71 63.94 -1.34
C GLN A 278 50.09 64.31 -0.80
N LEU A 279 50.74 63.39 -0.07
CA LEU A 279 52.07 63.61 0.48
C LEU A 279 53.13 63.74 -0.62
N ALA A 280 53.05 62.90 -1.65
CA ALA A 280 53.91 62.98 -2.83
C ALA A 280 53.73 64.31 -3.57
N GLY A 281 52.48 64.77 -3.76
CA GLY A 281 52.20 66.10 -4.33
C GLY A 281 52.87 67.23 -3.55
N SER A 282 52.70 67.24 -2.23
CA SER A 282 53.33 68.23 -1.34
C SER A 282 54.87 68.20 -1.39
N ALA A 283 55.47 66.99 -1.43
CA ALA A 283 56.91 66.82 -1.58
C ALA A 283 57.43 67.34 -2.93
N SER A 284 56.68 67.09 -4.02
CA SER A 284 56.99 67.59 -5.36
C SER A 284 56.97 69.12 -5.40
N ASP A 285 55.95 69.74 -4.81
CA ASP A 285 55.84 71.20 -4.73
C ASP A 285 56.95 71.82 -3.89
N THR A 286 57.31 71.18 -2.78
CA THR A 286 58.45 71.60 -1.94
C THR A 286 59.76 71.52 -2.72
N ALA A 287 60.00 70.45 -3.47
CA ALA A 287 61.19 70.29 -4.29
C ALA A 287 61.25 71.30 -5.45
N LYS A 288 60.12 71.60 -6.11
CA LYS A 288 60.03 72.66 -7.13
C LYS A 288 60.38 74.04 -6.56
N ASN A 289 59.82 74.37 -5.39
CA ASN A 289 60.14 75.62 -4.70
C ASN A 289 61.62 75.67 -4.30
N GLY A 290 62.18 74.56 -3.81
CA GLY A 290 63.61 74.44 -3.52
C GLY A 290 64.48 74.66 -4.77
N GLY A 291 64.09 74.10 -5.91
CA GLY A 291 64.75 74.32 -7.20
C GLY A 291 64.73 75.79 -7.64
N ALA A 292 63.60 76.49 -7.45
CA ALA A 292 63.49 77.92 -7.75
C ALA A 292 64.43 78.76 -6.87
N VAL A 293 64.48 78.49 -5.56
CA VAL A 293 65.41 79.17 -4.63
C VAL A 293 66.87 78.91 -5.02
N VAL A 294 67.20 77.67 -5.39
CA VAL A 294 68.55 77.32 -5.86
C VAL A 294 68.92 78.09 -7.13
N ALA A 295 67.99 78.21 -8.09
CA ALA A 295 68.21 78.99 -9.31
C ALA A 295 68.47 80.48 -9.01
N ASP A 296 67.76 81.07 -8.05
CA ASP A 296 68.02 82.44 -7.59
C ASP A 296 69.39 82.60 -6.92
N VAL A 297 69.85 81.59 -6.17
CA VAL A 297 71.19 81.59 -5.58
C VAL A 297 72.27 81.51 -6.65
N VAL A 298 72.10 80.67 -7.69
CA VAL A 298 73.04 80.60 -8.83
C VAL A 298 73.15 81.97 -9.51
N ARG A 299 72.01 82.59 -9.83
CA ARG A 299 71.96 83.95 -10.42
C ARG A 299 72.70 84.97 -9.56
N THR A 300 72.49 84.93 -8.24
CA THR A 300 73.19 85.84 -7.31
C THR A 300 74.70 85.59 -7.30
N MET A 301 75.15 84.33 -7.37
CA MET A 301 76.57 83.99 -7.44
C MET A 301 77.21 84.46 -8.76
N GLU A 302 76.49 84.40 -9.88
CA GLU A 302 76.92 84.96 -11.16
C GLU A 302 77.09 86.48 -11.07
N GLU A 303 76.11 87.19 -10.50
CA GLU A 303 76.17 88.64 -10.25
C GLU A 303 77.37 89.02 -9.35
N ILE A 304 77.65 88.25 -8.29
CA ILE A 304 78.80 88.44 -7.41
C ILE A 304 80.12 88.18 -8.14
N SER A 305 80.19 87.14 -8.98
CA SER A 305 81.38 86.80 -9.77
C SER A 305 81.71 87.92 -10.76
N ASP A 306 80.71 88.40 -11.49
CA ASP A 306 80.87 89.52 -12.43
C ASP A 306 81.26 90.82 -11.71
N GLY A 307 80.64 91.12 -10.57
CA GLY A 307 81.02 92.25 -9.72
C GLY A 307 82.47 92.15 -9.24
N SER A 308 82.91 90.96 -8.84
CA SER A 308 84.28 90.70 -8.38
C SER A 308 85.32 90.84 -9.50
N ARG A 309 85.02 90.35 -10.72
CA ARG A 309 85.88 90.55 -11.89
C ARG A 309 86.05 92.03 -12.21
N ARG A 310 84.96 92.80 -12.17
CA ARG A 310 84.99 94.25 -12.39
C ARG A 310 85.83 94.99 -11.35
N ILE A 311 85.79 94.57 -10.08
CA ILE A 311 86.70 95.09 -9.05
C ILE A 311 88.15 94.73 -9.39
N GLY A 312 88.41 93.50 -9.83
CA GLY A 312 89.74 93.07 -10.27
C GLY A 312 90.32 93.95 -11.38
N ASP A 313 89.50 94.32 -12.37
CA ASP A 313 89.89 95.23 -13.45
C ASP A 313 90.22 96.64 -12.93
N ILE A 314 89.40 97.19 -12.01
CA ILE A 314 89.63 98.49 -11.38
C ILE A 314 90.95 98.50 -10.59
N ILE A 315 91.21 97.43 -9.83
CA ILE A 315 92.46 97.28 -9.07
C ILE A 315 93.66 97.16 -10.01
N GLY A 316 93.50 96.52 -11.17
CA GLY A 316 94.50 96.52 -12.24
C GLY A 316 94.83 97.93 -12.76
N VAL A 317 93.82 98.79 -12.92
CA VAL A 317 94.03 100.21 -13.28
C VAL A 317 94.74 100.97 -12.16
N ILE A 318 94.37 100.75 -10.89
CA ILE A 318 95.01 101.39 -9.73
C ILE A 318 96.49 101.01 -9.62
N ASP A 319 96.84 99.74 -9.82
CA ASP A 319 98.23 99.27 -9.87
C ASP A 319 99.00 99.96 -11.01
N GLY A 320 98.37 100.12 -12.18
CA GLY A 320 98.90 100.90 -13.31
C GLY A 320 99.16 102.37 -12.96
N ILE A 321 98.23 103.03 -12.25
CA ILE A 321 98.38 104.41 -11.77
C ILE A 321 99.53 104.50 -10.75
N ALA A 322 99.61 103.56 -9.81
CA ALA A 322 100.68 103.50 -8.82
C ALA A 322 102.06 103.34 -9.49
N PHE A 323 102.16 102.47 -10.51
CA PHE A 323 103.37 102.31 -11.31
C PHE A 323 103.74 103.61 -12.03
N GLN A 324 102.79 104.25 -12.73
CA GLN A 324 103.02 105.53 -13.40
C GLN A 324 103.48 106.62 -12.41
N THR A 325 102.86 106.68 -11.23
CA THR A 325 103.21 107.63 -10.16
C THR A 325 104.61 107.37 -9.62
N ASN A 326 105.00 106.11 -9.46
CA ASN A 326 106.34 105.72 -9.03
C ASN A 326 107.42 106.14 -10.06
N ILE A 327 107.13 106.02 -11.37
CA ILE A 327 108.03 106.50 -12.44
C ILE A 327 108.11 108.03 -12.46
N LEU A 328 106.97 108.73 -12.34
CA LEU A 328 106.92 110.19 -12.25
C LEU A 328 107.72 110.72 -11.05
N ALA A 329 107.56 110.09 -9.88
CA ALA A 329 108.28 110.45 -8.66
C ALA A 329 109.79 110.18 -8.78
N LEU A 330 110.20 109.08 -9.42
CA LEU A 330 111.60 108.83 -9.73
C LEU A 330 112.17 109.90 -10.66
N ASN A 331 111.47 110.25 -11.74
CA ASN A 331 111.89 111.30 -12.66
C ASN A 331 112.02 112.66 -11.93
N ALA A 332 111.07 113.00 -11.06
CA ALA A 332 111.11 114.20 -10.24
C ALA A 332 112.29 114.20 -9.25
N ALA A 333 112.60 113.06 -8.62
CA ALA A 333 113.74 112.93 -7.73
C ALA A 333 115.08 113.11 -8.47
N VAL A 334 115.18 112.60 -9.71
CA VAL A 334 116.35 112.79 -10.59
C VAL A 334 116.52 114.26 -10.96
N GLU A 335 115.44 114.94 -11.37
CA GLU A 335 115.51 116.37 -11.73
C GLU A 335 115.80 117.26 -10.50
N ALA A 336 115.25 116.91 -9.33
CA ALA A 336 115.56 117.58 -8.07
C ALA A 336 117.03 117.43 -7.67
N ALA A 337 117.63 116.25 -7.87
CA ALA A 337 119.06 116.03 -7.66
C ALA A 337 119.92 116.86 -8.65
N ARG A 338 119.43 117.06 -9.88
CA ARG A 338 120.08 117.88 -10.91
C ARG A 338 120.11 119.37 -10.57
N ALA A 339 119.12 119.87 -9.82
CA ALA A 339 119.02 121.25 -9.36
C ALA A 339 119.89 121.59 -8.12
N GLY A 340 120.62 120.63 -7.55
CA GLY A 340 121.54 120.84 -6.42
C GLY A 340 120.82 121.27 -5.13
N GLU A 341 121.39 122.24 -4.38
CA GLU A 341 120.83 122.69 -3.09
C GLU A 341 119.42 123.30 -3.20
N GLN A 342 119.06 123.87 -4.36
CA GLN A 342 117.73 124.45 -4.58
C GLN A 342 116.62 123.38 -4.76
N GLY A 343 117.00 122.14 -5.11
CA GLY A 343 116.08 121.02 -5.33
C GLY A 343 115.82 120.15 -4.10
N ARG A 344 116.49 120.41 -2.96
CA ARG A 344 116.46 119.55 -1.77
C ARG A 344 115.06 119.27 -1.23
N GLY A 345 114.21 120.30 -1.15
CA GLY A 345 112.82 120.15 -0.71
C GLY A 345 111.97 119.32 -1.67
N PHE A 346 112.18 119.51 -2.98
CA PHE A 346 111.51 118.71 -4.02
C PHE A 346 111.97 117.24 -4.03
N ALA A 347 113.24 116.97 -3.74
CA ALA A 347 113.75 115.60 -3.65
C ALA A 347 113.11 114.80 -2.50
N VAL A 348 112.86 115.44 -1.35
CA VAL A 348 112.17 114.81 -0.21
C VAL A 348 110.71 114.49 -0.57
N VAL A 349 109.99 115.45 -1.17
CA VAL A 349 108.61 115.23 -1.61
C VAL A 349 108.54 114.12 -2.67
N ALA A 350 109.47 114.11 -3.63
CA ALA A 350 109.55 113.05 -4.65
C ALA A 350 109.82 111.66 -4.02
N GLY A 351 110.68 111.57 -3.00
CA GLY A 351 110.91 110.35 -2.24
C GLY A 351 109.67 109.84 -1.48
N GLU A 352 108.91 110.75 -0.87
CA GLU A 352 107.68 110.42 -0.15
C GLU A 352 106.57 109.98 -1.11
N VAL A 353 106.40 110.68 -2.25
CA VAL A 353 105.45 110.29 -3.31
C VAL A 353 105.82 108.93 -3.88
N ARG A 354 107.12 108.64 -4.07
CA ARG A 354 107.58 107.33 -4.52
C ARG A 354 107.24 106.22 -3.53
N THR A 355 107.50 106.45 -2.24
CA THR A 355 107.19 105.49 -1.17
C THR A 355 105.68 105.24 -1.10
N LEU A 356 104.86 106.29 -1.22
CA LEU A 356 103.40 106.17 -1.26
C LEU A 356 102.91 105.38 -2.50
N ALA A 357 103.54 105.60 -3.66
CA ALA A 357 103.23 104.87 -4.88
C ALA A 357 103.59 103.37 -4.76
N GLN A 358 104.75 103.04 -4.18
CA GLN A 358 105.13 101.64 -3.90
C GLN A 358 104.17 100.96 -2.92
N ARG A 359 103.78 101.65 -1.83
CA ARG A 359 102.76 101.15 -0.89
C ARG A 359 101.41 100.94 -1.56
N SER A 360 101.01 101.84 -2.46
CA SER A 360 99.75 101.73 -3.22
C SER A 360 99.78 100.53 -4.17
N ALA A 361 100.89 100.27 -4.84
CA ALA A 361 101.07 99.10 -5.71
C ALA A 361 101.04 97.78 -4.91
N GLU A 362 101.68 97.74 -3.74
CA GLU A 362 101.67 96.57 -2.86
C GLU A 362 100.26 96.27 -2.35
N ALA A 363 99.52 97.29 -1.88
CA ALA A 363 98.13 97.17 -1.48
C ALA A 363 97.22 96.73 -2.65
N ALA A 364 97.42 97.29 -3.85
CA ALA A 364 96.67 96.89 -5.04
C ALA A 364 96.91 95.40 -5.38
N LYS A 365 98.15 94.92 -5.27
CA LYS A 365 98.50 93.51 -5.50
C LYS A 365 97.86 92.58 -4.46
N GLU A 366 97.82 92.99 -3.19
CA GLU A 366 97.17 92.24 -2.12
C GLU A 366 95.65 92.16 -2.34
N ILE A 367 94.99 93.27 -2.67
CA ILE A 367 93.57 93.30 -3.01
C ILE A 367 93.29 92.44 -4.24
N LYS A 368 94.13 92.51 -5.28
CA LYS A 368 93.99 91.68 -6.49
C LYS A 368 94.02 90.18 -6.16
N SER A 369 94.92 89.77 -5.26
CA SER A 369 95.01 88.40 -4.77
C SER A 369 93.73 87.97 -4.04
N LEU A 370 93.23 88.82 -3.13
CA LEU A 370 91.99 88.56 -2.40
C LEU A 370 90.78 88.44 -3.33
N ILE A 371 90.66 89.33 -4.32
CA ILE A 371 89.58 89.29 -5.33
C ILE A 371 89.68 88.01 -6.16
N SER A 372 90.87 87.63 -6.62
CA SER A 372 91.06 86.37 -7.35
C SER A 372 90.68 85.15 -6.51
N SER A 373 90.98 85.16 -5.22
CA SER A 373 90.57 84.09 -4.29
C SER A 373 89.06 84.06 -4.11
N SER A 374 88.41 85.23 -3.96
CA SER A 374 86.95 85.34 -3.83
C SER A 374 86.23 84.84 -5.09
N VAL A 375 86.70 85.19 -6.30
CA VAL A 375 86.13 84.67 -7.55
C VAL A 375 86.21 83.14 -7.58
N GLY A 376 87.36 82.55 -7.26
CA GLY A 376 87.50 81.09 -7.21
C GLY A 376 86.56 80.41 -6.20
N LYS A 377 86.32 81.04 -5.04
CA LYS A 377 85.35 80.53 -4.05
C LYS A 377 83.90 80.63 -4.54
N VAL A 378 83.55 81.72 -5.23
CA VAL A 378 82.21 81.92 -5.81
C VAL A 378 81.96 80.93 -6.94
N GLU A 379 82.94 80.67 -7.81
CA GLU A 379 82.84 79.66 -8.86
C GLU A 379 82.67 78.25 -8.30
N ALA A 380 83.44 77.89 -7.26
CA ALA A 380 83.27 76.62 -6.56
C ALA A 380 81.88 76.51 -5.89
N GLY A 381 81.41 77.58 -5.26
CA GLY A 381 80.08 77.66 -4.66
C GLY A 381 78.96 77.52 -5.70
N SER A 382 79.08 78.20 -6.85
CA SER A 382 78.13 78.10 -7.96
C SER A 382 78.02 76.66 -8.48
N SER A 383 79.16 75.96 -8.64
CA SER A 383 79.17 74.55 -9.05
C SER A 383 78.41 73.63 -8.08
N LEU A 384 78.63 73.81 -6.76
CA LEU A 384 77.90 73.04 -5.73
C LEU A 384 76.40 73.31 -5.73
N VAL A 385 76.01 74.57 -5.92
CA VAL A 385 74.60 74.99 -5.95
C VAL A 385 73.92 74.49 -7.23
N MET A 386 74.60 74.50 -8.39
CA MET A 386 74.09 73.87 -9.62
C MET A 386 73.86 72.37 -9.45
N ALA A 387 74.80 71.66 -8.80
CA ALA A 387 74.63 70.25 -8.48
C ALA A 387 73.40 70.01 -7.58
N ALA A 388 73.20 70.86 -6.55
CA ALA A 388 72.01 70.81 -5.71
C ALA A 388 70.71 71.04 -6.52
N GLY A 389 70.73 71.94 -7.51
CA GLY A 389 69.60 72.19 -8.41
C GLY A 389 69.27 70.98 -9.30
N SER A 390 70.29 70.29 -9.81
CA SER A 390 70.12 69.02 -10.52
C SER A 390 69.49 67.96 -9.62
N SER A 391 69.95 67.82 -8.38
CA SER A 391 69.38 66.88 -7.42
C SER A 391 67.91 67.20 -7.09
N MET A 392 67.52 68.48 -7.01
CA MET A 392 66.11 68.84 -6.84
C MET A 392 65.25 68.40 -8.03
N SER A 393 65.77 68.52 -9.26
CA SER A 393 65.08 68.06 -10.47
C SER A 393 64.90 66.54 -10.50
N GLU A 394 65.93 65.79 -10.07
CA GLU A 394 65.84 64.33 -9.92
C GLU A 394 64.85 63.89 -8.84
N ILE A 395 64.74 64.65 -7.74
CA ILE A 395 63.74 64.41 -6.69
C ILE A 395 62.33 64.60 -7.27
N VAL A 396 62.08 65.70 -7.99
CA VAL A 396 60.77 65.94 -8.64
C VAL A 396 60.41 64.79 -9.59
N ALA A 397 61.34 64.36 -10.45
CA ALA A 397 61.12 63.24 -11.35
C ALA A 397 60.86 61.91 -10.62
N SER A 398 61.53 61.68 -9.49
CA SER A 398 61.32 60.46 -8.68
C SER A 398 59.99 60.47 -7.95
N VAL A 399 59.58 61.62 -7.40
CA VAL A 399 58.27 61.78 -6.77
C VAL A 399 57.14 61.66 -7.79
N GLN A 400 57.34 62.12 -9.03
CA GLN A 400 56.36 61.91 -10.11
C GLN A 400 56.14 60.42 -10.39
N ARG A 401 57.22 59.62 -10.50
CA ARG A 401 57.11 58.16 -10.66
C ARG A 401 56.38 57.50 -9.48
N VAL A 402 56.62 57.95 -8.25
CA VAL A 402 55.89 57.46 -7.07
C VAL A 402 54.41 57.78 -7.16
N THR A 403 54.05 58.98 -7.64
CA THR A 403 52.67 59.41 -7.86
C THR A 403 51.98 58.52 -8.90
N ASP A 404 52.66 58.18 -10.00
CA ASP A 404 52.12 57.30 -11.04
C ASP A 404 51.83 55.89 -10.49
N VAL A 405 52.76 55.31 -9.71
CA VAL A 405 52.57 54.00 -9.05
C VAL A 405 51.40 54.03 -8.06
N ILE A 406 51.26 55.11 -7.30
CA ILE A 406 50.12 55.28 -6.38
C ILE A 406 48.80 55.35 -7.15
N GLY A 407 48.80 55.99 -8.33
CA GLY A 407 47.67 55.99 -9.26
C GLY A 407 47.26 54.58 -9.68
N GLU A 408 48.23 53.75 -10.06
CA GLU A 408 48.00 52.32 -10.39
C GLU A 408 47.44 51.53 -9.20
N ILE A 409 47.99 51.71 -7.99
CA ILE A 409 47.49 51.06 -6.77
C ILE A 409 46.04 51.46 -6.49
N THR A 410 45.70 52.74 -6.68
CA THR A 410 44.34 53.24 -6.44
C THR A 410 43.36 52.62 -7.44
N ALA A 411 43.73 52.54 -8.71
CA ALA A 411 42.92 51.89 -9.74
C ALA A 411 42.73 50.38 -9.47
N ALA A 412 43.82 49.67 -9.13
CA ALA A 412 43.77 48.25 -8.78
C ALA A 412 42.92 48.00 -7.53
N SER A 413 43.01 48.87 -6.52
CA SER A 413 42.20 48.77 -5.30
C SER A 413 40.71 48.98 -5.59
N ALA A 414 40.37 49.91 -6.50
CA ALA A 414 38.99 50.12 -6.93
C ALA A 414 38.43 48.89 -7.69
N GLU A 415 39.23 48.29 -8.57
CA GLU A 415 38.86 47.06 -9.27
C GLU A 415 38.68 45.88 -8.30
N GLN A 416 39.61 45.70 -7.35
CA GLN A 416 39.49 44.70 -6.29
C GLN A 416 38.24 44.90 -5.44
N SER A 417 37.93 46.15 -5.08
CA SER A 417 36.71 46.45 -4.30
C SER A 417 35.45 46.06 -5.07
N SER A 418 35.40 46.35 -6.37
CA SER A 418 34.28 45.93 -7.23
C SER A 418 34.20 44.41 -7.35
N GLY A 419 35.34 43.72 -7.52
CA GLY A 419 35.38 42.26 -7.62
C GLY A 419 34.91 41.57 -6.33
N VAL A 420 35.30 42.11 -5.18
CA VAL A 420 34.88 41.61 -3.86
C VAL A 420 33.37 41.83 -3.65
N GLN A 421 32.84 42.97 -4.05
CA GLN A 421 31.38 43.22 -4.02
C GLN A 421 30.59 42.25 -4.90
N GLN A 422 31.12 41.87 -6.06
CA GLN A 422 30.46 40.92 -6.96
C GLN A 422 30.42 39.50 -6.40
N ILE A 423 31.43 39.09 -5.62
CA ILE A 423 31.43 37.78 -4.94
C ILE A 423 30.49 37.79 -3.72
N GLY A 424 30.31 38.96 -3.09
CA GLY A 424 29.42 39.14 -1.94
C GLY A 424 27.94 39.32 -2.29
N ALA A 425 27.59 39.53 -3.57
CA ALA A 425 26.22 39.65 -4.08
C ALA A 425 25.74 38.32 -4.67
#